data_AF-A0A1B6C0M4-F1
#
_entry.id   AF-A0A1B6C0M4-F1
#
_cell.length_a   1.000
_cell.length_b   1.000
_cell.length_c   1.000
_cell.angle_alpha   90.00
_cell.angle_beta   90.00
_cell.angle_gamma   90.00
#
_symmetry.space_group_name_H-M   'P 1'
#
loop_
_entity.id
_entity.type
_entity.pdbx_description
1 polymer ?
#
loop_
_entity_poly.entity_id
_entity_poly.type
_entity_poly.pdbx_seq_one_letter_code
_entity_poly.pdbx_strand_id
1 'polypeptide(L)'
;HEERAIYRIAVAATDNGNPPRQTVRLLRVEVLDLNDNRPTFTSSSLVFKVREDVPVGYVVGNVVTSDSSDGDNLVSGRAGGGHVMYTLTALSPQDGEDAFDMDRSTGSLVVARQLDRETQSEYKLEVRALDTSTSNNPQSSAVVVRVDISDVNDNAPRWPKDPIVISVSEDAAVGSAVWNFTANDADAGSNGEMRYSLVSTWPKVSDPVFSVDPLTGTLTLLTPLDYETLTEYTLVVKVTDQASNISDRLSSSQTVKILVQDTNDNRPVFVTPSKTVHVSDSAEPGTPLTRLIAVDRDFGENARVTYVISAGNEDGKFVLGYTSGVLSLSRPFGPTDNKQNAGARYRVNITASDHGTPVPRHTTTTLTMVVQGTTENPPRFVHSMYHASVSEDATVGSFVVNVAAGPPSSETVRVSNHTFHIPQGVAEDKFTV
;
A
#
# COMPACT_ATOMS: atom_id res chain seq x y z
N HIS A 1 -36.52 60.65 31.08
CA HIS A 1 -36.32 61.87 30.27
C HIS A 1 -36.89 63.05 31.02
N GLU A 2 -36.01 63.81 31.66
CA GLU A 2 -36.39 64.97 32.45
C GLU A 2 -36.52 66.17 31.51
N GLU A 3 -37.75 66.53 31.14
CA GLU A 3 -37.96 67.56 30.12
C GLU A 3 -37.47 68.96 30.55
N ARG A 4 -37.35 69.24 31.87
CA ARG A 4 -36.88 70.53 32.41
C ARG A 4 -36.23 70.41 33.80
N ALA A 5 -34.99 70.85 33.94
CA ALA A 5 -34.24 70.86 35.20
C ALA A 5 -34.66 71.95 36.22
N ILE A 6 -35.30 73.03 35.76
CA ILE A 6 -35.69 74.17 36.62
C ILE A 6 -37.09 74.65 36.26
N TYR A 7 -37.98 74.70 37.26
CA TYR A 7 -39.28 75.37 37.17
C TYR A 7 -39.23 76.70 37.92
N ARG A 8 -39.69 77.77 37.27
CA ARG A 8 -39.87 79.09 37.88
C ARG A 8 -41.35 79.40 37.93
N ILE A 9 -41.92 79.43 39.13
CA ILE A 9 -43.35 79.60 39.37
C ILE A 9 -43.56 80.91 40.12
N ALA A 10 -44.39 81.80 39.59
CA ALA A 10 -44.80 83.00 40.31
C ALA A 10 -45.94 82.65 41.27
N VAL A 11 -45.70 82.73 42.57
CA VAL A 11 -46.71 82.45 43.60
C VAL A 11 -47.22 83.76 44.15
N ALA A 12 -48.53 84.01 43.98
CA ALA A 12 -49.22 85.19 44.49
C ALA A 12 -49.96 84.84 45.79
N ALA A 13 -49.81 85.68 46.81
CA ALA A 13 -50.64 85.66 48.01
C ALA A 13 -51.48 86.94 48.04
N THR A 14 -52.81 86.78 48.08
CA THR A 14 -53.78 87.88 48.00
C THR A 14 -54.65 87.87 49.24
N ASP A 15 -54.85 89.03 49.86
CA ASP A 15 -55.78 89.18 50.98
C ASP A 15 -57.24 89.33 50.50
N ASN A 16 -58.20 89.14 51.42
CA ASN A 16 -59.63 89.30 51.12
C ASN A 16 -60.13 90.74 51.39
N GLY A 17 -59.25 91.74 51.30
CA GLY A 17 -59.62 93.15 51.48
C GLY A 17 -60.44 93.72 50.30
N ASN A 18 -61.03 94.91 50.47
CA ASN A 18 -61.69 95.62 49.38
C ASN A 18 -61.12 97.05 49.24
N PRO A 19 -60.21 97.33 48.28
CA PRO A 19 -59.71 96.40 47.26
C PRO A 19 -58.68 95.39 47.81
N PRO A 20 -58.58 94.19 47.23
CA PRO A 20 -57.63 93.18 47.67
C PRO A 20 -56.20 93.58 47.32
N ARG A 21 -55.26 93.35 48.23
CA ARG A 21 -53.82 93.55 48.01
C ARG A 21 -53.15 92.21 47.80
N GLN A 22 -52.24 92.16 46.82
CA GLN A 22 -51.47 90.95 46.51
C GLN A 22 -49.97 91.20 46.55
N THR A 23 -49.23 90.18 46.99
CA THR A 23 -47.77 90.08 46.84
C THR A 23 -47.44 88.87 45.99
N VAL A 24 -46.47 89.01 45.08
CA VAL A 24 -45.99 87.91 44.24
C VAL A 24 -44.52 87.64 44.57
N ARG A 25 -44.17 86.36 44.70
CA ARG A 25 -42.78 85.90 44.86
C ARG A 25 -42.48 84.78 43.86
N LEU A 26 -41.24 84.74 43.40
CA LEU A 26 -40.78 83.72 42.48
C LEU A 26 -40.31 82.49 43.27
N LEU A 27 -40.93 81.35 43.05
CA LEU A 27 -40.47 80.05 43.54
C LEU A 27 -39.59 79.42 42.45
N ARG A 28 -38.35 79.11 42.79
CA ARG A 28 -37.43 78.34 41.94
C ARG A 28 -37.41 76.90 42.47
N VAL A 29 -37.88 75.97 41.66
CA VAL A 29 -37.80 74.54 41.92
C VAL A 29 -36.69 73.99 41.04
N GLU A 30 -35.64 73.47 41.66
CA GLU A 30 -34.62 72.66 41.00
C GLU A 30 -35.08 71.20 41.07
N VAL A 31 -35.19 70.55 39.92
CA VAL A 31 -35.37 69.10 39.86
C VAL A 31 -33.98 68.50 39.99
N LEU A 32 -33.78 67.71 41.04
CA LEU A 32 -32.54 66.94 41.20
C LEU A 32 -32.62 65.74 40.25
N ASP A 33 -31.61 65.63 39.38
CA ASP A 33 -31.42 64.48 38.50
C ASP A 33 -31.40 63.19 39.34
N LEU A 34 -32.28 62.26 38.99
CA LEU A 34 -32.28 60.89 39.49
C LEU A 34 -31.69 60.02 38.39
N ASN A 35 -30.69 59.19 38.73
CA ASN A 35 -30.15 58.23 37.78
C ASN A 35 -31.17 57.15 37.39
N ASP A 36 -32.05 57.50 36.45
CA ASP A 36 -33.16 56.72 35.91
C ASP A 36 -32.89 56.26 34.47
N ASN A 37 -31.77 56.69 33.88
CA ASN A 37 -31.30 56.29 32.56
C ASN A 37 -30.22 55.22 32.73
N ARG A 38 -30.42 54.06 32.10
CA ARG A 38 -29.42 52.98 32.08
C ARG A 38 -28.72 52.97 30.73
N PRO A 39 -27.42 52.62 30.67
CA PRO A 39 -26.76 52.43 29.40
C PRO A 39 -27.50 51.36 28.59
N THR A 40 -27.86 51.65 27.33
CA THR A 40 -28.51 50.68 26.46
C THR A 40 -27.62 50.32 25.28
N PHE A 41 -27.40 49.02 25.08
CA PHE A 41 -26.80 48.50 23.86
C PHE A 41 -27.80 48.62 22.71
N THR A 42 -27.31 48.96 21.52
CA THR A 42 -28.12 49.10 20.31
C THR A 42 -28.60 47.75 19.75
N SER A 43 -28.05 46.64 20.24
CA SER A 43 -28.35 45.27 19.81
C SER A 43 -28.46 44.33 21.01
N SER A 44 -29.31 43.30 20.89
CA SER A 44 -29.51 42.27 21.93
C SER A 44 -28.42 41.19 21.95
N SER A 45 -27.62 41.09 20.89
CA SER A 45 -26.43 40.24 20.80
C SER A 45 -25.45 40.80 19.77
N LEU A 46 -24.15 40.65 20.01
CA LEU A 46 -23.10 41.05 19.06
C LEU A 46 -22.29 39.83 18.62
N VAL A 47 -21.88 39.83 17.35
CA VAL A 47 -21.02 38.78 16.79
C VAL A 47 -19.78 39.44 16.20
N PHE A 48 -18.61 39.01 16.66
CA PHE A 48 -17.32 39.38 16.10
C PHE A 48 -16.66 38.17 15.46
N LYS A 49 -15.79 38.43 14.47
CA LYS A 49 -14.92 37.43 13.86
C LYS A 49 -13.48 37.89 14.00
N VAL A 50 -12.61 36.99 14.42
CA VAL A 50 -11.17 37.25 14.57
C VAL A 50 -10.40 36.04 14.06
N ARG A 51 -9.27 36.25 13.38
CA ARG A 51 -8.40 35.15 12.98
C ARG A 51 -7.62 34.62 14.18
N GLU A 52 -7.28 33.34 14.20
CA GLU A 52 -6.51 32.77 15.31
C GLU A 52 -5.04 33.21 15.36
N ASP A 53 -4.48 33.62 14.21
CA ASP A 53 -3.08 34.05 14.05
C ASP A 53 -2.83 35.51 14.48
N VAL A 54 -3.86 36.23 14.96
CA VAL A 54 -3.67 37.61 15.42
C VAL A 54 -2.83 37.65 16.71
N PRO A 55 -1.98 38.68 16.87
CA PRO A 55 -1.18 38.81 18.08
C PRO A 55 -2.03 39.23 19.28
N VAL A 56 -1.53 38.93 20.47
CA VAL A 56 -2.07 39.49 21.73
C VAL A 56 -2.11 41.02 21.67
N GLY A 57 -3.20 41.61 22.12
CA GLY A 57 -3.50 43.04 22.04
C GLY A 57 -4.23 43.46 20.77
N TYR A 58 -4.50 42.54 19.83
CA TYR A 58 -5.31 42.83 18.65
C TYR A 58 -6.73 43.27 19.06
N VAL A 59 -7.21 44.38 18.49
CA VAL A 59 -8.54 44.92 18.75
C VAL A 59 -9.56 44.20 17.86
N VAL A 60 -10.43 43.41 18.48
CA VAL A 60 -11.49 42.63 17.81
C VAL A 60 -12.64 43.54 17.36
N GLY A 61 -12.98 44.52 18.19
CA GLY A 61 -14.06 45.47 17.93
C GLY A 61 -14.40 46.31 19.15
N ASN A 62 -15.33 47.26 18.99
CA ASN A 62 -15.81 48.10 20.08
C ASN A 62 -17.27 47.78 20.41
N VAL A 63 -17.58 47.73 21.69
CA VAL A 63 -18.94 47.59 22.21
C VAL A 63 -19.36 48.95 22.78
N VAL A 64 -20.39 49.58 22.20
CA VAL A 64 -20.80 50.95 22.54
C VAL A 64 -22.27 50.99 22.99
N THR A 65 -22.56 51.78 24.03
CA THR A 65 -23.92 52.07 24.52
C THR A 65 -24.38 53.47 24.10
N SER A 66 -25.69 53.68 23.93
CA SER A 66 -26.28 54.96 23.49
C SER A 66 -26.29 56.08 24.54
N ASP A 67 -25.94 55.81 25.80
CA ASP A 67 -25.79 56.84 26.85
C ASP A 67 -24.55 57.73 26.63
N SER A 68 -23.68 57.39 25.67
CA SER A 68 -22.51 58.20 25.32
C SER A 68 -22.84 59.38 24.39
N SER A 69 -24.12 59.61 24.07
CA SER A 69 -24.56 60.65 23.13
C SER A 69 -25.57 61.62 23.73
N ASP A 70 -25.29 62.14 24.94
CA ASP A 70 -25.87 63.42 25.31
C ASP A 70 -25.15 64.52 24.53
N GLY A 71 -25.87 65.05 23.55
CA GLY A 71 -25.38 66.09 22.66
C GLY A 71 -25.16 67.41 23.40
N ASP A 72 -23.92 67.67 23.79
CA ASP A 72 -23.49 69.03 24.12
C ASP A 72 -22.43 69.51 23.12
N ASN A 73 -22.74 70.61 22.43
CA ASN A 73 -21.83 71.34 21.58
C ASN A 73 -20.69 71.92 22.45
N LEU A 74 -19.55 71.22 22.55
CA LEU A 74 -18.37 71.79 23.20
C LEU A 74 -17.19 71.88 22.24
N VAL A 75 -17.05 73.12 21.75
CA VAL A 75 -15.81 73.77 21.36
C VAL A 75 -14.70 73.43 22.37
N SER A 76 -13.58 72.90 21.85
CA SER A 76 -12.24 72.97 22.42
C SER A 76 -12.05 72.50 23.87
N GLY A 77 -11.52 71.29 24.01
CA GLY A 77 -10.46 71.00 24.99
C GLY A 77 -10.90 70.74 26.43
N ARG A 78 -11.60 69.62 26.65
CA ARG A 78 -11.51 68.73 27.82
C ARG A 78 -12.52 67.58 27.60
N ALA A 79 -12.01 66.39 27.25
CA ALA A 79 -12.82 65.21 27.03
C ALA A 79 -13.39 64.69 28.37
N GLY A 80 -14.57 65.17 28.75
CA GLY A 80 -15.42 64.52 29.74
C GLY A 80 -16.15 63.37 29.05
N GLY A 81 -15.54 62.18 29.03
CA GLY A 81 -16.21 60.97 28.56
C GLY A 81 -17.43 60.68 29.44
N GLY A 82 -18.53 60.25 28.83
CA GLY A 82 -19.68 59.72 29.57
C GLY A 82 -19.22 58.64 30.55
N HIS A 83 -19.80 58.64 31.74
CA HIS A 83 -19.38 57.88 32.91
C HIS A 83 -19.73 56.39 32.80
N VAL A 84 -19.53 55.74 31.65
CA VAL A 84 -19.83 54.31 31.46
C VAL A 84 -18.57 53.48 31.62
N MET A 85 -18.58 52.54 32.58
CA MET A 85 -17.53 51.55 32.77
C MET A 85 -17.96 50.20 32.20
N TYR A 86 -17.11 49.61 31.36
CA TYR A 86 -17.34 48.29 30.78
C TYR A 86 -16.64 47.21 31.60
N THR A 87 -17.29 46.06 31.71
CA THR A 87 -16.71 44.84 32.29
C THR A 87 -17.03 43.65 31.40
N LEU A 88 -16.09 42.71 31.35
CA LEU A 88 -16.18 41.49 30.55
C LEU A 88 -16.23 40.29 31.48
N THR A 89 -17.07 39.31 31.16
CA THR A 89 -17.10 38.02 31.85
C THR A 89 -17.25 36.90 30.83
N ALA A 90 -16.34 35.94 30.84
CA ALA A 90 -16.48 34.75 30.02
C ALA A 90 -17.66 33.89 30.53
N LEU A 91 -18.59 33.54 29.64
CA LEU A 91 -19.73 32.69 29.97
C LEU A 91 -19.38 31.19 29.89
N SER A 92 -18.22 30.86 29.32
CA SER A 92 -17.71 29.49 29.21
C SER A 92 -16.18 29.50 29.26
N PRO A 93 -15.58 29.74 30.43
CA PRO A 93 -14.13 29.70 30.59
C PRO A 93 -13.65 28.25 30.47
N GLN A 94 -12.79 27.98 29.48
CA GLN A 94 -11.92 26.80 29.45
C GLN A 94 -10.59 27.22 30.10
N ASP A 95 -10.04 26.37 30.96
CA ASP A 95 -8.70 26.51 31.57
C ASP A 95 -8.42 27.70 32.51
N GLY A 96 -9.44 28.48 32.89
CA GLY A 96 -9.32 29.49 33.94
C GLY A 96 -8.59 30.79 33.55
N GLU A 97 -8.13 30.92 32.31
CA GLU A 97 -7.58 32.15 31.74
C GLU A 97 -8.45 32.68 30.59
N ASP A 98 -8.86 33.95 30.69
CA ASP A 98 -9.75 34.59 29.73
C ASP A 98 -9.02 34.90 28.40
N ALA A 99 -9.59 34.45 27.29
CA ALA A 99 -8.99 34.64 25.97
C ALA A 99 -9.08 36.08 25.44
N PHE A 100 -9.98 36.86 26.03
CA PHE A 100 -10.28 38.24 25.65
C PHE A 100 -10.30 39.13 26.88
N ASP A 101 -9.93 40.38 26.69
CA ASP A 101 -10.05 41.44 27.69
C ASP A 101 -10.77 42.65 27.07
N MET A 102 -11.21 43.58 27.91
CA MET A 102 -11.92 44.78 27.47
C MET A 102 -11.39 46.02 28.16
N ASP A 103 -11.09 47.05 27.38
CA ASP A 103 -10.82 48.38 27.91
C ASP A 103 -12.08 48.93 28.58
N ARG A 104 -11.97 49.18 29.89
CA ARG A 104 -13.10 49.58 30.74
C ARG A 104 -13.67 50.95 30.41
N SER A 105 -12.90 51.81 29.74
CA SER A 105 -13.28 53.18 29.41
C SER A 105 -13.79 53.32 27.98
N THR A 106 -13.22 52.57 27.04
CA THR A 106 -13.58 52.68 25.62
C THR A 106 -14.54 51.58 25.15
N GLY A 107 -14.67 50.47 25.90
CA GLY A 107 -15.43 49.30 25.47
C GLY A 107 -14.74 48.50 24.34
N SER A 108 -13.43 48.70 24.14
CA SER A 108 -12.65 47.97 23.14
C SER A 108 -12.36 46.55 23.59
N LEU A 109 -12.86 45.57 22.85
CA LEU A 109 -12.59 44.15 23.05
C LEU A 109 -11.26 43.78 22.39
N VAL A 110 -10.33 43.22 23.16
CA VAL A 110 -8.98 42.85 22.70
C VAL A 110 -8.67 41.39 22.97
N VAL A 111 -7.77 40.83 22.17
CA VAL A 111 -7.22 39.49 22.38
C VAL A 111 -6.23 39.51 23.55
N ALA A 112 -6.47 38.71 24.58
CA ALA A 112 -5.64 38.67 25.79
C ALA A 112 -4.60 37.54 25.78
N ARG A 113 -4.83 36.49 24.98
CA ARG A 113 -3.91 35.35 24.78
C ARG A 113 -3.94 34.86 23.35
N GLN A 114 -2.93 34.08 22.97
CA GLN A 114 -2.92 33.44 21.65
C GLN A 114 -4.17 32.58 21.46
N LEU A 115 -4.83 32.76 20.33
CA LEU A 115 -6.02 32.02 19.94
C LEU A 115 -5.60 30.78 19.17
N ASP A 116 -6.40 29.73 19.30
CA ASP A 116 -6.25 28.44 18.62
C ASP A 116 -7.68 27.91 18.41
N ARG A 117 -8.09 27.83 17.14
CA ARG A 117 -9.43 27.44 16.71
C ARG A 117 -9.63 25.93 16.86
N GLU A 118 -8.60 25.12 16.63
CA GLU A 118 -8.62 23.67 16.83
C GLU A 118 -8.92 23.32 18.28
N THR A 119 -8.44 24.15 19.22
CA THR A 119 -8.80 24.06 20.64
C THR A 119 -10.19 24.63 20.93
N GLN A 120 -10.48 25.86 20.47
CA GLN A 120 -11.78 26.50 20.71
C GLN A 120 -12.16 27.49 19.59
N SER A 121 -13.16 27.10 18.79
CA SER A 121 -13.62 27.87 17.63
C SER A 121 -14.61 29.00 17.94
N GLU A 122 -15.17 29.04 19.15
CA GLU A 122 -16.20 30.00 19.55
C GLU A 122 -16.06 30.39 21.02
N TYR A 123 -16.18 31.69 21.29
CA TYR A 123 -16.22 32.23 22.65
C TYR A 123 -17.54 32.99 22.88
N LYS A 124 -18.16 32.76 24.04
CA LYS A 124 -19.34 33.49 24.50
C LYS A 124 -18.98 34.31 25.72
N LEU A 125 -19.16 35.62 25.60
CA LEU A 125 -18.80 36.61 26.59
C LEU A 125 -20.05 37.40 26.98
N GLU A 126 -20.15 37.82 28.23
CA GLU A 126 -21.11 38.81 28.68
C GLU A 126 -20.37 40.13 28.90
N VAL A 127 -20.81 41.17 28.21
CA VAL A 127 -20.32 42.53 28.40
C VAL A 127 -21.35 43.30 29.21
N ARG A 128 -20.93 43.87 30.33
CA ARG A 128 -21.76 44.73 31.17
C ARG A 128 -21.29 46.17 31.08
N ALA A 129 -22.20 47.07 30.77
CA ALA A 129 -22.01 48.51 30.84
C ALA A 129 -22.64 49.04 32.14
N LEU A 130 -21.84 49.72 32.95
CA LEU A 130 -22.23 50.30 34.23
C LEU A 130 -22.15 51.81 34.12
N ASP A 131 -23.27 52.50 34.38
CA ASP A 131 -23.23 53.95 34.58
C ASP A 131 -22.68 54.27 35.98
N THR A 132 -21.62 55.07 35.99
CA THR A 132 -20.87 55.53 37.16
C THR A 132 -21.13 57.00 37.49
N SER A 133 -22.08 57.64 36.81
CA SER A 133 -22.46 59.06 37.01
C SER A 133 -22.90 59.38 38.45
N THR A 134 -23.46 58.40 39.17
CA THR A 134 -24.00 58.58 40.52
C THR A 134 -23.64 57.41 41.45
N SER A 135 -23.16 57.73 42.66
CA SER A 135 -22.71 56.73 43.64
C SER A 135 -23.85 55.97 44.34
N ASN A 136 -25.09 56.46 44.26
CA ASN A 136 -26.18 56.01 45.12
C ASN A 136 -27.19 55.08 44.42
N ASN A 137 -27.12 54.91 43.08
CA ASN A 137 -27.99 54.01 42.32
C ASN A 137 -27.40 53.69 40.92
N PRO A 138 -26.26 52.98 40.81
CA PRO A 138 -25.64 52.74 39.52
C PRO A 138 -26.51 51.81 38.65
N GLN A 139 -26.87 52.29 37.46
CA GLN A 139 -27.62 51.51 36.49
C GLN A 139 -26.69 50.67 35.62
N SER A 140 -27.07 49.43 35.28
CA SER A 140 -26.29 48.58 34.39
C SER A 140 -27.15 47.83 33.37
N SER A 141 -26.52 47.48 32.25
CA SER A 141 -27.08 46.55 31.27
C SER A 141 -26.02 45.54 30.84
N ALA A 142 -26.46 44.40 30.34
CA ALA A 142 -25.60 43.34 29.85
C ALA A 142 -25.97 42.96 28.41
N VAL A 143 -24.98 42.59 27.60
CA VAL A 143 -25.16 42.03 26.26
C VAL A 143 -24.28 40.81 26.08
N VAL A 144 -24.80 39.79 25.41
CA VAL A 144 -24.01 38.62 25.03
C VAL A 144 -23.26 38.91 23.74
N VAL A 145 -21.95 38.70 23.78
CA VAL A 145 -21.03 38.82 22.66
C VAL A 145 -20.52 37.43 22.29
N ARG A 146 -20.68 37.05 21.04
CA ARG A 146 -20.13 35.84 20.46
C ARG A 146 -18.91 36.22 19.62
N VAL A 147 -17.78 35.57 19.85
CA VAL A 147 -16.58 35.72 19.03
C VAL A 147 -16.33 34.40 18.30
N ASP A 148 -16.48 34.41 16.98
CA ASP A 148 -16.14 33.28 16.12
C ASP A 148 -14.67 33.38 15.72
N ILE A 149 -13.90 32.33 15.97
CA ILE A 149 -12.50 32.25 15.55
C ILE A 149 -12.46 31.76 14.11
N SER A 150 -11.80 32.53 13.25
CA SER A 150 -11.62 32.23 11.84
C SER A 150 -10.32 31.45 11.65
N ASP A 151 -10.47 30.33 10.97
CA ASP A 151 -9.42 29.36 10.67
C ASP A 151 -8.29 29.95 9.81
N VAL A 152 -7.07 29.52 10.12
CA VAL A 152 -5.83 29.78 9.41
C VAL A 152 -5.18 28.44 9.10
N ASN A 153 -4.58 28.31 7.91
CA ASN A 153 -3.96 27.07 7.48
C ASN A 153 -2.59 26.86 8.17
N ASP A 154 -2.60 26.44 9.43
CA ASP A 154 -1.41 26.27 10.27
C ASP A 154 -1.14 24.81 10.65
N ASN A 155 -2.02 23.87 10.30
CA ASN A 155 -1.78 22.45 10.41
C ASN A 155 -1.49 21.83 9.04
N ALA A 156 -0.33 21.19 8.91
CA ALA A 156 -0.05 20.37 7.74
C ALA A 156 -0.73 19.01 7.86
N PRO A 157 -1.18 18.39 6.74
CA PRO A 157 -1.75 17.05 6.78
C PRO A 157 -0.78 16.04 7.41
N ARG A 158 -1.27 15.16 8.29
CA ARG A 158 -0.45 14.19 9.01
C ARG A 158 -0.79 12.76 8.65
N TRP A 159 0.25 11.95 8.46
CA TRP A 159 0.15 10.52 8.23
C TRP A 159 0.14 9.76 9.57
N PRO A 160 -0.79 8.82 9.80
CA PRO A 160 -0.82 8.03 11.03
C PRO A 160 0.42 7.16 11.24
N LYS A 161 1.09 6.76 10.15
CA LYS A 161 2.27 5.91 10.15
C LYS A 161 3.13 6.23 8.93
N ASP A 162 4.43 6.40 9.09
CA ASP A 162 5.38 6.56 7.98
C ASP A 162 6.74 5.98 8.41
N PRO A 163 7.32 5.02 7.68
CA PRO A 163 6.83 4.38 6.44
C PRO A 163 5.74 3.32 6.67
N ILE A 164 5.06 2.94 5.59
CA ILE A 164 4.13 1.78 5.58
C ILE A 164 4.60 0.69 4.61
N VAL A 165 4.20 -0.54 4.89
CA VAL A 165 4.45 -1.71 4.04
C VAL A 165 3.12 -2.33 3.68
N ILE A 166 2.89 -2.56 2.39
CA ILE A 166 1.67 -3.15 1.83
C ILE A 166 2.08 -4.38 1.03
N SER A 167 1.33 -5.46 1.16
CA SER A 167 1.50 -6.66 0.33
C SER A 167 0.37 -6.74 -0.70
N VAL A 168 0.74 -7.01 -1.95
CA VAL A 168 -0.21 -7.14 -3.07
C VAL A 168 0.14 -8.41 -3.83
N SER A 169 -0.87 -9.22 -4.15
CA SER A 169 -0.69 -10.42 -4.96
C SER A 169 -0.40 -10.06 -6.40
N GLU A 170 0.48 -10.79 -7.08
CA GLU A 170 0.75 -10.53 -8.50
C GLU A 170 -0.46 -10.83 -9.41
N ASP A 171 -1.33 -11.74 -8.97
CA ASP A 171 -2.60 -12.07 -9.64
C ASP A 171 -3.68 -10.99 -9.48
N ALA A 172 -3.38 -9.89 -8.78
CA ALA A 172 -4.30 -8.80 -8.58
C ALA A 172 -4.74 -8.20 -9.92
N ALA A 173 -6.06 -8.10 -10.12
CA ALA A 173 -6.61 -7.58 -11.36
C ALA A 173 -6.24 -6.11 -11.56
N VAL A 174 -5.86 -5.75 -12.78
CA VAL A 174 -5.71 -4.35 -13.20
C VAL A 174 -7.04 -3.61 -12.96
N GLY A 175 -6.94 -2.42 -12.36
CA GLY A 175 -8.07 -1.60 -11.93
C GLY A 175 -8.56 -1.90 -10.51
N SER A 176 -7.98 -2.89 -9.82
CA SER A 176 -8.31 -3.16 -8.41
C SER A 176 -7.70 -2.13 -7.47
N ALA A 177 -8.39 -1.89 -6.36
CA ALA A 177 -7.89 -1.07 -5.26
C ALA A 177 -6.87 -1.87 -4.43
N VAL A 178 -5.65 -1.36 -4.33
CA VAL A 178 -4.53 -1.96 -3.58
C VAL A 178 -4.54 -1.50 -2.13
N TRP A 179 -4.79 -0.21 -1.91
CA TRP A 179 -4.75 0.41 -0.58
C TRP A 179 -5.58 1.69 -0.54
N ASN A 180 -6.00 2.12 0.65
CA ASN A 180 -6.65 3.40 0.83
C ASN A 180 -5.87 4.26 1.84
N PHE A 181 -5.31 5.36 1.37
CA PHE A 181 -4.54 6.30 2.17
C PHE A 181 -5.45 7.17 3.02
N THR A 182 -5.10 7.33 4.30
CA THR A 182 -5.82 8.19 5.25
C THR A 182 -4.83 9.09 5.97
N ALA A 183 -4.74 10.34 5.51
CA ALA A 183 -4.11 11.43 6.24
C ALA A 183 -5.18 12.21 7.01
N ASN A 184 -4.76 12.95 8.03
CA ASN A 184 -5.64 13.79 8.84
C ASN A 184 -5.11 15.22 8.85
N ASP A 185 -6.02 16.18 8.71
CA ASP A 185 -5.75 17.60 8.88
C ASP A 185 -6.70 18.17 9.94
N ALA A 186 -6.21 19.06 10.80
CA ALA A 186 -6.98 19.62 11.91
C ALA A 186 -7.75 20.88 11.51
N ASP A 187 -7.33 21.53 10.43
CA ASP A 187 -7.88 22.80 9.97
C ASP A 187 -9.30 22.62 9.40
N ALA A 188 -10.08 23.69 9.39
CA ALA A 188 -11.47 23.67 8.94
C ALA A 188 -11.62 23.97 7.43
N GLY A 189 -12.66 23.39 6.82
CA GLY A 189 -13.05 23.73 5.45
C GLY A 189 -11.96 23.39 4.42
N SER A 190 -11.60 24.35 3.56
CA SER A 190 -10.61 24.13 2.51
C SER A 190 -9.19 23.92 3.04
N ASN A 191 -8.89 24.47 4.22
CA ASN A 191 -7.59 24.33 4.86
C ASN A 191 -7.39 22.89 5.38
N GLY A 192 -8.46 22.19 5.75
CA GLY A 192 -8.42 20.75 6.04
C GLY A 192 -8.75 19.82 4.86
N GLU A 193 -9.15 20.35 3.69
CA GLU A 193 -9.49 19.52 2.53
C GLU A 193 -8.21 18.99 1.87
N MET A 194 -8.06 17.67 1.81
CA MET A 194 -6.83 17.04 1.33
C MET A 194 -6.92 16.58 -0.12
N ARG A 195 -5.81 16.73 -0.86
CA ARG A 195 -5.59 16.11 -2.18
C ARG A 195 -4.36 15.23 -2.20
N TYR A 196 -4.56 13.99 -2.63
CA TYR A 196 -3.52 12.97 -2.75
C TYR A 196 -2.85 13.02 -4.13
N SER A 197 -1.58 12.68 -4.17
CA SER A 197 -0.81 12.57 -5.41
C SER A 197 0.33 11.58 -5.26
N LEU A 198 0.61 10.85 -6.34
CA LEU A 198 1.73 9.92 -6.41
C LEU A 198 2.93 10.68 -6.98
N VAL A 199 3.91 10.97 -6.12
CA VAL A 199 5.08 11.80 -6.50
C VAL A 199 6.09 10.98 -7.26
N SER A 200 6.35 9.75 -6.81
CA SER A 200 7.31 8.87 -7.47
C SER A 200 7.03 7.41 -7.21
N THR A 201 7.46 6.59 -8.16
CA THR A 201 7.49 5.14 -8.12
C THR A 201 8.92 4.69 -8.44
N TRP A 202 9.44 3.76 -7.66
CA TRP A 202 10.73 3.11 -7.90
C TRP A 202 10.59 1.60 -7.80
N PRO A 203 11.25 0.83 -8.68
CA PRO A 203 12.03 1.29 -9.84
C PRO A 203 11.21 1.99 -10.92
N LYS A 204 11.87 2.87 -11.70
CA LYS A 204 11.22 3.53 -12.83
C LYS A 204 10.99 2.54 -13.96
N VAL A 205 9.72 2.36 -14.33
CA VAL A 205 9.25 1.55 -15.46
C VAL A 205 8.61 2.46 -16.51
N SER A 206 8.52 1.97 -17.75
CA SER A 206 7.98 2.74 -18.89
C SER A 206 6.53 3.15 -18.67
N ASP A 207 5.73 2.24 -18.14
CA ASP A 207 4.32 2.41 -17.92
C ASP A 207 4.02 2.65 -16.44
N PRO A 208 3.04 3.50 -16.10
CA PRO A 208 2.65 3.74 -14.73
C PRO A 208 2.00 2.47 -14.15
N VAL A 209 2.62 1.92 -13.10
CA VAL A 209 2.12 0.71 -12.43
C VAL A 209 0.98 1.01 -11.46
N PHE A 210 1.04 2.15 -10.78
CA PHE A 210 0.05 2.56 -9.78
C PHE A 210 -0.46 3.97 -10.07
N SER A 211 -1.70 4.24 -9.67
CA SER A 211 -2.25 5.59 -9.55
C SER A 211 -2.88 5.79 -8.18
N VAL A 212 -2.93 7.03 -7.73
CA VAL A 212 -3.69 7.40 -6.54
C VAL A 212 -4.83 8.32 -6.93
N ASP A 213 -6.04 8.02 -6.48
CA ASP A 213 -7.17 8.91 -6.64
C ASP A 213 -7.00 10.14 -5.74
N PRO A 214 -7.06 11.36 -6.31
CA PRO A 214 -6.68 12.56 -5.58
C PRO A 214 -7.67 12.96 -4.48
N LEU A 215 -8.91 12.45 -4.49
CA LEU A 215 -9.92 12.80 -3.51
C LEU A 215 -10.04 11.74 -2.41
N THR A 216 -10.07 10.47 -2.81
CA THR A 216 -10.30 9.36 -1.89
C THR A 216 -9.02 8.81 -1.28
N GLY A 217 -7.86 9.03 -1.91
CA GLY A 217 -6.60 8.40 -1.49
C GLY A 217 -6.51 6.92 -1.89
N THR A 218 -7.39 6.42 -2.76
CA THR A 218 -7.35 5.03 -3.22
C THR A 218 -6.16 4.81 -4.16
N LEU A 219 -5.26 3.91 -3.79
CA LEU A 219 -4.19 3.39 -4.64
C LEU A 219 -4.75 2.29 -5.54
N THR A 220 -4.65 2.46 -6.85
CA THR A 220 -5.18 1.54 -7.86
C THR A 220 -4.04 0.96 -8.69
N LEU A 221 -4.14 -0.34 -8.99
CA LEU A 221 -3.20 -1.02 -9.89
C LEU A 221 -3.55 -0.72 -11.36
N LEU A 222 -2.59 -0.29 -12.15
CA LEU A 222 -2.77 0.08 -13.57
C LEU A 222 -2.14 -0.91 -14.55
N THR A 223 -1.10 -1.61 -14.12
CA THR A 223 -0.36 -2.57 -14.95
C THR A 223 -0.25 -3.89 -14.18
N PRO A 224 -0.33 -5.07 -14.82
CA PRO A 224 -0.14 -6.34 -14.12
C PRO A 224 1.20 -6.38 -13.40
N LEU A 225 1.20 -7.02 -12.24
CA LEU A 225 2.41 -7.29 -11.49
C LEU A 225 2.95 -8.66 -11.92
N ASP A 226 4.25 -8.85 -11.74
CA ASP A 226 4.97 -10.07 -12.08
C ASP A 226 6.11 -10.20 -11.07
N TYR A 227 5.96 -11.15 -10.15
CA TYR A 227 6.90 -11.41 -9.06
C TYR A 227 8.26 -11.84 -9.60
N GLU A 228 8.30 -12.65 -10.67
CA GLU A 228 9.55 -13.10 -11.31
C GLU A 228 10.34 -11.94 -11.92
N THR A 229 9.65 -10.87 -12.33
CA THR A 229 10.28 -9.67 -12.87
C THR A 229 10.70 -8.70 -11.75
N LEU A 230 9.79 -8.40 -10.81
CA LEU A 230 10.04 -7.40 -9.77
C LEU A 230 9.21 -7.65 -8.50
N THR A 231 9.90 -7.88 -7.39
CA THR A 231 9.29 -8.29 -6.13
C THR A 231 8.89 -7.14 -5.21
N GLU A 232 9.36 -5.92 -5.48
CA GLU A 232 9.06 -4.76 -4.62
C GLU A 232 9.04 -3.43 -5.38
N TYR A 233 8.18 -2.53 -4.89
CA TYR A 233 8.16 -1.11 -5.29
C TYR A 233 8.27 -0.21 -4.07
N THR A 234 8.90 0.95 -4.27
CA THR A 234 8.87 2.06 -3.31
C THR A 234 8.13 3.23 -3.92
N LEU A 235 7.07 3.68 -3.26
CA LEU A 235 6.27 4.82 -3.67
C LEU A 235 6.47 5.98 -2.69
N VAL A 236 6.38 7.19 -3.20
CA VAL A 236 6.24 8.40 -2.38
C VAL A 236 4.88 9.01 -2.69
N VAL A 237 3.98 8.99 -1.71
CA VAL A 237 2.65 9.56 -1.82
C VAL A 237 2.63 10.87 -1.05
N LYS A 238 2.18 11.93 -1.70
CA LYS A 238 2.06 13.26 -1.12
C LYS A 238 0.60 13.62 -0.94
N VAL A 239 0.27 14.19 0.21
CA VAL A 239 -1.00 14.85 0.47
C VAL A 239 -0.74 16.34 0.64
N THR A 240 -1.62 17.17 0.08
CA THR A 240 -1.56 18.64 0.18
C THR A 240 -2.95 19.13 0.53
N ASP A 241 -3.06 20.03 1.51
CA ASP A 241 -4.33 20.70 1.78
C ASP A 241 -4.78 21.56 0.58
N GLN A 242 -6.00 22.07 0.63
CA GLN A 242 -6.57 22.93 -0.39
C GLN A 242 -6.81 24.34 0.09
N ALA A 243 -5.94 24.87 0.95
CA ALA A 243 -5.99 26.27 1.35
C ALA A 243 -6.19 27.18 0.13
N SER A 244 -7.09 28.16 0.28
CA SER A 244 -7.55 28.99 -0.84
C SER A 244 -6.40 29.77 -1.49
N ASN A 245 -5.45 30.22 -0.66
CA ASN A 245 -4.19 30.78 -1.13
C ASN A 245 -3.17 29.66 -1.39
N ILE A 246 -2.68 29.56 -2.61
CA ILE A 246 -1.73 28.51 -3.01
C ILE A 246 -0.42 28.58 -2.22
N SER A 247 0.02 29.77 -1.82
CA SER A 247 1.24 29.99 -1.01
C SER A 247 1.15 29.43 0.40
N ASP A 248 -0.07 29.31 0.92
CA ASP A 248 -0.31 28.94 2.31
C ASP A 248 -0.52 27.44 2.44
N ARG A 249 -0.66 26.73 1.30
CA ARG A 249 -0.87 25.28 1.27
C ARG A 249 0.30 24.53 1.85
N LEU A 250 -0.02 23.67 2.80
CA LEU A 250 0.89 22.77 3.47
C LEU A 250 0.75 21.36 2.89
N SER A 251 1.83 20.59 3.01
CA SER A 251 1.86 19.24 2.49
C SER A 251 2.79 18.35 3.27
N SER A 252 2.52 17.06 3.21
CA SER A 252 3.37 16.02 3.77
C SER A 252 3.46 14.85 2.80
N SER A 253 4.46 14.01 2.97
CA SER A 253 4.68 12.83 2.15
C SER A 253 4.90 11.60 3.02
N GLN A 254 4.49 10.45 2.52
CA GLN A 254 4.66 9.15 3.15
C GLN A 254 5.41 8.22 2.20
N THR A 255 6.35 7.45 2.74
CA THR A 255 7.06 6.40 2.00
C THR A 255 6.31 5.08 2.13
N VAL A 256 6.01 4.47 0.99
CA VAL A 256 5.21 3.24 0.91
C VAL A 256 6.03 2.15 0.23
N LYS A 257 6.26 1.05 0.94
CA LYS A 257 6.88 -0.15 0.36
C LYS A 257 5.80 -1.14 -0.06
N ILE A 258 5.69 -1.42 -1.35
CA ILE A 258 4.82 -2.47 -1.89
C ILE A 258 5.66 -3.74 -2.03
N LEU A 259 5.20 -4.83 -1.43
CA LEU A 259 5.75 -6.16 -1.59
C LEU A 259 4.82 -6.97 -2.49
N VAL A 260 5.33 -7.43 -3.62
CA VAL A 260 4.59 -8.33 -4.51
C VAL A 260 4.60 -9.73 -3.88
N GLN A 261 3.44 -10.37 -3.82
CA GLN A 261 3.29 -11.74 -3.34
C GLN A 261 3.19 -12.68 -4.54
N ASP A 262 4.08 -13.67 -4.53
CA ASP A 262 4.15 -14.77 -5.47
C ASP A 262 2.87 -15.62 -5.45
N THR A 263 2.43 -16.00 -6.64
CA THR A 263 1.32 -16.91 -6.91
C THR A 263 1.83 -18.05 -7.79
N ASN A 264 1.17 -19.22 -7.73
CA ASN A 264 1.58 -20.37 -8.55
C ASN A 264 1.17 -20.17 -10.01
N ASP A 265 1.91 -19.34 -10.75
CA ASP A 265 1.58 -18.87 -12.09
C ASP A 265 2.55 -19.34 -13.19
N ASN A 266 3.71 -19.86 -12.81
CA ASN A 266 4.60 -20.63 -13.67
C ASN A 266 4.36 -22.13 -13.49
N ARG A 267 4.98 -22.95 -14.35
CA ARG A 267 4.91 -24.41 -14.23
C ARG A 267 6.32 -24.95 -14.39
N PRO A 268 6.65 -26.14 -13.85
CA PRO A 268 8.00 -26.65 -13.96
C PRO A 268 8.37 -26.89 -15.43
N VAL A 269 9.57 -26.48 -15.85
CA VAL A 269 10.08 -26.68 -17.21
C VAL A 269 11.32 -27.55 -17.18
N PHE A 270 11.29 -28.69 -17.88
CA PHE A 270 12.46 -29.55 -18.03
C PHE A 270 13.57 -28.88 -18.85
N VAL A 271 14.76 -28.75 -18.25
CA VAL A 271 16.01 -28.25 -18.86
C VAL A 271 17.05 -29.36 -19.03
N THR A 272 16.61 -30.62 -18.98
CA THR A 272 17.47 -31.80 -19.06
C THR A 272 18.14 -31.88 -20.45
N PRO A 273 19.44 -32.18 -20.54
CA PRO A 273 20.22 -32.02 -21.78
C PRO A 273 19.84 -32.98 -22.91
N SER A 274 19.33 -34.18 -22.62
CA SER A 274 18.91 -35.16 -23.63
C SER A 274 17.63 -35.89 -23.24
N LYS A 275 16.73 -36.05 -24.20
CA LYS A 275 15.53 -36.91 -24.08
C LYS A 275 15.81 -38.37 -24.42
N THR A 276 17.02 -38.68 -24.90
CA THR A 276 17.45 -40.04 -25.25
C THR A 276 18.64 -40.43 -24.37
N VAL A 277 18.54 -41.59 -23.72
CA VAL A 277 19.59 -42.14 -22.87
C VAL A 277 19.99 -43.50 -23.42
N HIS A 278 21.27 -43.69 -23.64
CA HIS A 278 21.82 -44.96 -24.07
C HIS A 278 22.24 -45.77 -22.84
N VAL A 279 21.81 -47.02 -22.76
CA VAL A 279 22.08 -47.90 -21.62
C VAL A 279 22.53 -49.27 -22.14
N SER A 280 23.51 -49.87 -21.48
CA SER A 280 23.92 -51.23 -21.79
C SER A 280 22.86 -52.24 -21.35
N ASP A 281 22.62 -53.28 -22.15
CA ASP A 281 21.81 -54.44 -21.74
C ASP A 281 22.39 -55.21 -20.54
N SER A 282 23.69 -55.04 -20.27
CA SER A 282 24.39 -55.60 -19.10
C SER A 282 24.36 -54.72 -17.84
N ALA A 283 23.67 -53.57 -17.86
CA ALA A 283 23.63 -52.66 -16.73
C ALA A 283 23.00 -53.29 -15.49
N GLU A 284 23.65 -53.11 -14.33
CA GLU A 284 23.19 -53.65 -13.05
C GLU A 284 22.08 -52.78 -12.42
N PRO A 285 21.14 -53.38 -11.66
CA PRO A 285 20.22 -52.62 -10.83
C PRO A 285 20.95 -51.65 -9.90
N GLY A 286 20.44 -50.43 -9.79
CA GLY A 286 21.08 -49.31 -9.09
C GLY A 286 21.89 -48.39 -10.00
N THR A 287 22.18 -48.80 -11.24
CA THR A 287 22.92 -47.95 -12.19
C THR A 287 22.15 -46.65 -12.47
N PRO A 288 22.72 -45.46 -12.21
CA PRO A 288 22.10 -44.19 -12.58
C PRO A 288 22.16 -44.00 -14.09
N LEU A 289 21.02 -43.76 -14.71
CA LEU A 289 20.87 -43.65 -16.17
C LEU A 289 20.96 -42.19 -16.62
N THR A 290 20.23 -41.31 -15.95
CA THR A 290 20.25 -39.87 -16.19
C THR A 290 19.70 -39.13 -14.98
N ARG A 291 19.90 -37.81 -14.95
CA ARG A 291 19.26 -36.92 -13.99
C ARG A 291 18.36 -35.94 -14.72
N LEU A 292 17.07 -35.99 -14.41
CA LEU A 292 16.11 -35.00 -14.86
C LEU A 292 16.22 -33.76 -14.00
N ILE A 293 16.21 -32.62 -14.68
CA ILE A 293 16.19 -31.30 -14.08
C ILE A 293 15.03 -30.55 -14.72
N ALA A 294 14.07 -30.16 -13.88
CA ALA A 294 13.07 -29.17 -14.18
C ALA A 294 13.23 -27.99 -13.23
N VAL A 295 12.96 -26.79 -13.75
CA VAL A 295 13.06 -25.52 -13.04
C VAL A 295 11.70 -24.87 -13.09
N ASP A 296 11.24 -24.40 -11.94
CA ASP A 296 10.08 -23.52 -11.82
C ASP A 296 10.57 -22.11 -11.46
N ARG A 297 9.88 -21.08 -11.96
CA ARG A 297 10.32 -19.68 -11.80
C ARG A 297 9.69 -19.01 -10.58
N ASP A 298 8.59 -19.54 -10.07
CA ASP A 298 7.90 -19.07 -8.86
C ASP A 298 8.83 -19.12 -7.62
N PHE A 299 8.28 -18.80 -6.45
CA PHE A 299 9.00 -18.80 -5.18
C PHE A 299 8.52 -19.85 -4.17
N GLY A 300 9.43 -20.30 -3.30
CA GLY A 300 9.09 -21.18 -2.18
C GLY A 300 8.49 -22.52 -2.60
N GLU A 301 7.31 -22.88 -2.06
CA GLU A 301 6.62 -24.14 -2.41
C GLU A 301 6.02 -24.10 -3.83
N ASN A 302 5.64 -22.92 -4.35
CA ASN A 302 5.22 -22.76 -5.75
C ASN A 302 6.38 -23.09 -6.71
N ALA A 303 7.63 -22.90 -6.27
CA ALA A 303 8.82 -23.25 -7.05
C ALA A 303 9.30 -24.70 -6.87
N ARG A 304 8.77 -25.41 -5.88
CA ARG A 304 9.42 -26.63 -5.36
C ARG A 304 9.08 -27.82 -6.24
N VAL A 305 9.99 -28.20 -7.12
CA VAL A 305 9.77 -29.29 -8.08
C VAL A 305 10.00 -30.68 -7.49
N THR A 306 9.06 -31.60 -7.75
CA THR A 306 9.21 -33.04 -7.53
C THR A 306 8.86 -33.86 -8.78
N TYR A 307 9.32 -35.10 -8.83
CA TYR A 307 9.28 -35.93 -10.04
C TYR A 307 8.61 -37.28 -9.80
N VAL A 308 7.80 -37.71 -10.78
CA VAL A 308 7.18 -39.04 -10.78
C VAL A 308 7.24 -39.67 -12.18
N ILE A 309 7.34 -40.98 -12.24
CA ILE A 309 7.14 -41.74 -13.49
C ILE A 309 5.62 -41.90 -13.67
N SER A 310 5.05 -41.26 -14.69
CA SER A 310 3.61 -41.23 -14.91
C SER A 310 3.10 -42.31 -15.87
N ALA A 311 3.94 -42.83 -16.77
CA ALA A 311 3.61 -43.95 -17.66
C ALA A 311 4.86 -44.62 -18.27
N GLY A 312 4.72 -45.79 -18.89
CA GLY A 312 5.77 -46.44 -19.67
C GLY A 312 6.83 -47.17 -18.82
N ASN A 313 6.45 -47.54 -17.60
CA ASN A 313 7.28 -48.28 -16.65
C ASN A 313 6.47 -49.40 -15.96
N GLU A 314 5.59 -50.05 -16.73
CA GLU A 314 4.66 -51.08 -16.25
C GLU A 314 5.40 -52.28 -15.64
N ASP A 315 6.60 -52.60 -16.15
CA ASP A 315 7.45 -53.68 -15.66
C ASP A 315 8.26 -53.31 -14.39
N GLY A 316 8.20 -52.05 -13.95
CA GLY A 316 8.99 -51.55 -12.83
C GLY A 316 10.50 -51.60 -13.07
N LYS A 317 10.93 -51.42 -14.32
CA LYS A 317 12.36 -51.46 -14.71
C LYS A 317 13.12 -50.22 -14.26
N PHE A 318 12.44 -49.09 -14.07
CA PHE A 318 13.06 -47.82 -13.71
C PHE A 318 12.55 -47.30 -12.36
N VAL A 319 13.42 -46.63 -11.61
CA VAL A 319 13.06 -45.91 -10.38
C VAL A 319 13.56 -44.47 -10.47
N LEU A 320 12.72 -43.51 -10.08
CA LEU A 320 13.02 -42.09 -10.13
C LEU A 320 13.06 -41.51 -8.72
N GLY A 321 14.16 -40.83 -8.39
CA GLY A 321 14.25 -40.10 -7.13
C GLY A 321 13.29 -38.91 -7.11
N TYR A 322 12.36 -38.91 -6.16
CA TYR A 322 11.25 -37.95 -6.06
C TYR A 322 11.72 -36.48 -6.02
N THR A 323 12.82 -36.18 -5.33
CA THR A 323 13.41 -34.83 -5.25
C THR A 323 14.72 -34.69 -6.02
N SER A 324 15.47 -35.79 -6.19
CA SER A 324 16.79 -35.74 -6.82
C SER A 324 16.71 -35.69 -8.35
N GLY A 325 15.61 -36.16 -8.93
CA GLY A 325 15.43 -36.33 -10.37
C GLY A 325 16.32 -37.42 -10.98
N VAL A 326 17.04 -38.20 -10.17
CA VAL A 326 17.93 -39.27 -10.65
C VAL A 326 17.10 -40.49 -11.03
N LEU A 327 17.14 -40.84 -12.32
CA LEU A 327 16.50 -42.04 -12.86
C LEU A 327 17.53 -43.17 -12.90
N SER A 328 17.21 -44.27 -12.24
CA SER A 328 18.10 -45.44 -12.13
C SER A 328 17.41 -46.70 -12.59
N LEU A 329 18.20 -47.69 -12.99
CA LEU A 329 17.70 -49.01 -13.32
C LEU A 329 17.30 -49.73 -12.01
N SER A 330 16.07 -50.23 -11.92
CA SER A 330 15.60 -51.00 -10.76
C SER A 330 15.63 -52.52 -11.01
N ARG A 331 15.51 -52.94 -12.27
CA ARG A 331 15.51 -54.35 -12.67
C ARG A 331 16.33 -54.52 -13.94
N PRO A 332 17.04 -55.64 -14.12
CA PRO A 332 17.86 -55.87 -15.31
C PRO A 332 17.00 -55.94 -16.59
N PHE A 333 17.65 -55.69 -17.72
CA PHE A 333 17.06 -55.96 -19.04
C PHE A 333 17.02 -57.47 -19.28
N GLY A 334 15.90 -57.98 -19.79
CA GLY A 334 15.67 -59.39 -20.06
C GLY A 334 16.15 -59.82 -21.46
N PRO A 335 16.19 -61.13 -21.76
CA PRO A 335 16.70 -61.65 -23.03
C PRO A 335 15.90 -61.23 -24.27
N THR A 336 14.64 -60.80 -24.08
CA THR A 336 13.75 -60.29 -25.13
C THR A 336 13.96 -58.81 -25.41
N ASP A 337 14.65 -58.09 -24.52
CA ASP A 337 14.88 -56.65 -24.61
C ASP A 337 16.04 -56.31 -25.57
N ASN A 338 16.62 -57.33 -26.22
CA ASN A 338 17.60 -57.17 -27.28
C ASN A 338 17.15 -57.86 -28.59
N LYS A 339 15.87 -58.23 -28.70
CA LYS A 339 15.35 -58.89 -29.90
C LYS A 339 15.12 -57.87 -31.01
N GLN A 340 15.91 -58.07 -32.07
CA GLN A 340 16.03 -57.28 -33.30
C GLN A 340 17.09 -56.17 -33.19
N ASN A 341 18.02 -56.18 -34.14
CA ASN A 341 19.20 -55.31 -34.33
C ASN A 341 18.91 -53.78 -34.41
N ALA A 342 18.07 -53.26 -33.52
CA ALA A 342 17.66 -51.85 -33.42
C ALA A 342 17.67 -51.32 -31.97
N GLY A 343 18.01 -52.16 -30.98
CA GLY A 343 17.98 -51.86 -29.54
C GLY A 343 16.55 -51.73 -29.01
N ALA A 344 16.19 -52.43 -27.92
CA ALA A 344 14.88 -52.16 -27.31
C ALA A 344 14.81 -50.70 -26.86
N ARG A 345 13.64 -50.10 -27.12
CA ARG A 345 13.37 -48.73 -26.74
C ARG A 345 12.30 -48.71 -25.66
N TYR A 346 12.67 -48.20 -24.48
CA TYR A 346 11.69 -47.88 -23.46
C TYR A 346 11.33 -46.41 -23.54
N ARG A 347 10.04 -46.11 -23.52
CA ARG A 347 9.55 -44.74 -23.45
C ARG A 347 8.91 -44.55 -22.10
N VAL A 348 9.55 -43.75 -21.26
CA VAL A 348 9.09 -43.47 -19.90
C VAL A 348 8.58 -42.04 -19.87
N ASN A 349 7.32 -41.86 -19.48
CA ASN A 349 6.77 -40.53 -19.25
C ASN A 349 7.09 -40.11 -17.82
N ILE A 350 7.69 -38.93 -17.67
CA ILE A 350 8.11 -38.38 -16.39
C ILE A 350 7.42 -37.03 -16.24
N THR A 351 6.72 -36.88 -15.12
CA THR A 351 6.00 -35.66 -14.76
C THR A 351 6.77 -34.96 -13.66
N ALA A 352 7.09 -33.68 -13.89
CA ALA A 352 7.57 -32.76 -12.86
C ALA A 352 6.37 -31.92 -12.38
N SER A 353 6.18 -31.81 -11.07
CA SER A 353 5.12 -31.03 -10.44
C SER A 353 5.71 -30.10 -9.40
N ASP A 354 5.22 -28.87 -9.33
CA ASP A 354 5.44 -28.01 -8.17
C ASP A 354 4.56 -28.44 -6.98
N HIS A 355 4.69 -27.71 -5.87
CA HIS A 355 3.89 -27.89 -4.65
C HIS A 355 3.01 -26.65 -4.37
N GLY A 356 2.72 -25.87 -5.41
CA GLY A 356 2.06 -24.59 -5.23
C GLY A 356 0.57 -24.69 -4.89
N THR A 357 0.07 -23.60 -4.29
CA THR A 357 -1.35 -23.44 -3.96
C THR A 357 -1.97 -22.33 -4.80
N PRO A 358 -3.26 -22.40 -5.18
CA PRO A 358 -4.27 -23.39 -4.78
C PRO A 358 -4.20 -24.73 -5.53
N VAL A 359 -3.57 -24.77 -6.69
CA VAL A 359 -3.45 -25.97 -7.52
C VAL A 359 -2.00 -26.13 -7.94
N PRO A 360 -1.37 -27.31 -7.71
CA PRO A 360 -0.05 -27.59 -8.22
C PRO A 360 -0.04 -27.63 -9.75
N ARG A 361 1.01 -27.09 -10.37
CA ARG A 361 1.18 -27.16 -11.82
C ARG A 361 2.27 -28.18 -12.15
N HIS A 362 2.19 -28.70 -13.38
CA HIS A 362 3.03 -29.81 -13.78
C HIS A 362 3.30 -29.82 -15.28
N THR A 363 4.41 -30.44 -15.65
CA THR A 363 4.82 -30.70 -17.04
C THR A 363 5.25 -32.15 -17.18
N THR A 364 4.91 -32.77 -18.30
CA THR A 364 5.33 -34.15 -18.61
C THR A 364 6.29 -34.17 -19.80
N THR A 365 7.36 -34.96 -19.69
CA THR A 365 8.29 -35.25 -20.79
C THR A 365 8.43 -36.75 -21.00
N THR A 366 8.69 -37.17 -22.24
CA THR A 366 8.96 -38.57 -22.57
C THR A 366 10.46 -38.77 -22.74
N LEU A 367 11.04 -39.65 -21.91
CA LEU A 367 12.42 -40.09 -22.02
C LEU A 367 12.47 -41.40 -22.81
N THR A 368 13.35 -41.48 -23.80
CA THR A 368 13.59 -42.70 -24.59
C THR A 368 14.89 -43.36 -24.14
N MET A 369 14.79 -44.52 -23.50
CA MET A 369 15.94 -45.38 -23.23
C MET A 369 16.21 -46.24 -24.44
N VAL A 370 17.45 -46.24 -24.93
CA VAL A 370 17.89 -47.12 -26.01
C VAL A 370 18.86 -48.12 -25.42
N VAL A 371 18.41 -49.37 -25.33
CA VAL A 371 19.25 -50.48 -24.87
C VAL A 371 20.21 -50.87 -25.98
N GLN A 372 21.50 -50.85 -25.67
CA GLN A 372 22.56 -51.25 -26.57
C GLN A 372 23.18 -52.56 -26.09
N GLY A 373 23.23 -53.54 -26.98
CA GLY A 373 23.96 -54.77 -26.74
C GLY A 373 25.45 -54.49 -26.63
N THR A 374 26.11 -55.12 -25.66
CA THR A 374 27.57 -55.21 -25.66
C THR A 374 28.03 -55.93 -26.93
N THR A 375 29.00 -55.38 -27.67
CA THR A 375 29.58 -55.97 -28.90
C THR A 375 30.39 -57.26 -28.66
N GLU A 376 30.22 -57.91 -27.52
CA GLU A 376 30.94 -59.09 -27.04
C GLU A 376 30.19 -60.39 -27.37
N ASN A 377 29.87 -60.62 -28.65
CA ASN A 377 29.42 -61.93 -29.10
C ASN A 377 30.59 -62.62 -29.82
N PRO A 378 31.41 -63.47 -29.15
CA PRO A 378 32.46 -64.21 -29.81
C PRO A 378 31.87 -65.13 -30.88
N PRO A 379 32.55 -65.31 -32.04
CA PRO A 379 32.04 -66.15 -33.11
C PRO A 379 31.92 -67.60 -32.63
N ARG A 380 30.78 -68.23 -32.95
CA ARG A 380 30.56 -69.66 -32.67
C ARG A 380 30.44 -70.41 -33.99
N PHE A 381 30.98 -71.64 -34.03
CA PHE A 381 30.75 -72.54 -35.15
C PHE A 381 29.26 -72.84 -35.28
N VAL A 382 28.78 -72.91 -36.51
CA VAL A 382 27.35 -73.17 -36.83
C VAL A 382 26.92 -74.54 -36.33
N HIS A 383 27.81 -75.54 -36.38
CA HIS A 383 27.56 -76.88 -35.86
C HIS A 383 28.48 -77.18 -34.68
N SER A 384 27.97 -77.95 -33.71
CA SER A 384 28.75 -78.42 -32.55
C SER A 384 29.78 -79.50 -32.92
N MET A 385 29.62 -80.13 -34.09
CA MET A 385 30.54 -81.13 -34.64
C MET A 385 30.42 -81.14 -36.17
N TYR A 386 31.56 -81.24 -36.85
CA TYR A 386 31.63 -81.43 -38.31
C TYR A 386 32.19 -82.83 -38.59
N HIS A 387 31.48 -83.61 -39.41
CA HIS A 387 31.94 -84.91 -39.89
C HIS A 387 32.28 -84.81 -41.38
N ALA A 388 33.45 -85.32 -41.75
CA ALA A 388 33.90 -85.41 -43.14
C ALA A 388 34.72 -86.68 -43.33
N SER A 389 34.69 -87.22 -44.55
CA SER A 389 35.50 -88.35 -44.98
C SER A 389 36.20 -87.97 -46.27
N VAL A 390 37.51 -88.19 -46.34
CA VAL A 390 38.33 -88.00 -47.54
C VAL A 390 39.05 -89.31 -47.83
N SER A 391 39.17 -89.65 -49.12
CA SER A 391 39.87 -90.86 -49.54
C SER A 391 41.38 -90.69 -49.39
N GLU A 392 42.10 -91.79 -49.11
CA GLU A 392 43.57 -91.76 -48.94
C GLU A 392 44.32 -91.51 -50.27
N ASP A 393 43.66 -91.71 -51.41
CA ASP A 393 44.17 -91.43 -52.75
C ASP A 393 43.84 -90.00 -53.25
N ALA A 394 43.23 -89.18 -52.40
CA ALA A 394 42.86 -87.81 -52.76
C ALA A 394 44.10 -86.95 -53.08
N THR A 395 44.02 -86.17 -54.15
CA THR A 395 45.09 -85.27 -54.57
C THR A 395 45.14 -84.02 -53.68
N VAL A 396 46.33 -83.42 -53.57
CA VAL A 396 46.52 -82.15 -52.82
C VAL A 396 45.60 -81.06 -53.41
N GLY A 397 44.86 -80.38 -52.52
CA GLY A 397 43.86 -79.37 -52.89
C GLY A 397 42.43 -79.91 -53.01
N SER A 398 42.21 -81.21 -52.78
CA SER A 398 40.87 -81.79 -52.71
C SER A 398 40.04 -81.15 -51.58
N PHE A 399 38.80 -80.79 -51.89
CA PHE A 399 37.86 -80.26 -50.91
C PHE A 399 37.42 -81.35 -49.91
N VAL A 400 37.40 -81.03 -48.61
CA VAL A 400 37.01 -81.97 -47.53
C VAL A 400 35.67 -81.58 -46.92
N VAL A 401 35.57 -80.37 -46.37
CA VAL A 401 34.37 -79.88 -45.69
C VAL A 401 34.37 -78.35 -45.64
N ASN A 402 33.17 -77.76 -45.57
CA ASN A 402 33.01 -76.34 -45.31
C ASN A 402 32.65 -76.11 -43.83
N VAL A 403 33.36 -75.20 -43.17
CA VAL A 403 33.06 -74.76 -41.81
C VAL A 403 32.59 -73.31 -41.82
N ALA A 404 31.63 -73.00 -40.96
CA ALA A 404 31.05 -71.67 -40.88
C ALA A 404 30.99 -71.24 -39.42
N ALA A 405 31.30 -69.97 -39.16
CA ALA A 405 31.17 -69.34 -37.85
C ALA A 405 30.38 -68.04 -37.97
N GLY A 406 29.54 -67.75 -36.99
CA GLY A 406 28.68 -66.57 -36.99
C GLY A 406 28.10 -66.23 -35.62
N PRO A 407 27.46 -65.06 -35.49
CA PRO A 407 26.73 -64.69 -34.28
C PRO A 407 25.50 -65.60 -34.11
N PRO A 408 25.07 -65.87 -32.86
CA PRO A 408 24.01 -66.84 -32.57
C PRO A 408 22.62 -66.23 -32.80
N SER A 409 22.27 -65.77 -34.02
CA SER A 409 20.87 -65.49 -34.43
C SER A 409 20.66 -64.89 -35.84
N SER A 410 21.40 -65.25 -36.89
CA SER A 410 20.93 -64.87 -38.25
C SER A 410 21.13 -65.95 -39.31
N GLU A 411 20.02 -66.47 -39.82
CA GLU A 411 19.91 -67.19 -41.12
C GLU A 411 20.29 -66.32 -42.32
N THR A 412 20.72 -65.07 -42.11
CA THR A 412 21.38 -64.26 -43.11
C THR A 412 22.87 -64.23 -42.82
N VAL A 413 23.64 -64.91 -43.66
CA VAL A 413 25.11 -64.85 -43.72
C VAL A 413 25.49 -63.41 -44.07
N ARG A 414 25.67 -62.55 -43.06
CA ARG A 414 26.45 -61.33 -43.25
C ARG A 414 27.91 -61.75 -43.28
N VAL A 415 28.62 -61.30 -44.30
CA VAL A 415 30.07 -61.48 -44.45
C VAL A 415 30.77 -60.70 -43.34
N SER A 416 30.90 -61.31 -42.18
CA SER A 416 31.90 -60.96 -41.19
C SER A 416 33.21 -61.59 -41.63
N ASN A 417 34.29 -60.79 -41.70
CA ASN A 417 35.65 -61.25 -42.01
C ASN A 417 36.16 -62.16 -40.89
N HIS A 418 35.71 -63.41 -40.86
CA HIS A 418 36.26 -64.43 -39.99
C HIS A 418 37.50 -65.02 -40.65
N THR A 419 38.61 -65.04 -39.91
CA THR A 419 39.79 -65.81 -40.26
C THR A 419 39.70 -67.16 -39.57
N PHE A 420 39.82 -68.23 -40.36
CA PHE A 420 39.90 -69.58 -39.85
C PHE A 420 41.35 -70.05 -39.92
N HIS A 421 41.79 -70.82 -38.94
CA HIS A 421 43.11 -71.43 -38.93
C HIS A 421 43.04 -72.80 -38.27
N ILE A 422 43.93 -73.71 -38.69
CA ILE A 422 44.16 -74.97 -38.01
C ILE A 422 45.16 -74.72 -36.88
N PRO A 423 44.85 -75.08 -35.62
CA PRO A 423 45.78 -74.90 -34.51
C PRO A 423 47.10 -75.66 -34.73
N GLN A 424 48.19 -75.10 -34.22
CA GLN A 424 49.52 -75.70 -34.32
C GLN A 424 49.58 -77.07 -33.62
N GLY A 425 50.20 -78.06 -34.27
CA GLY A 425 50.30 -79.45 -33.83
C GLY A 425 49.08 -80.32 -34.18
N VAL A 426 48.14 -79.84 -35.00
CA VAL A 426 46.89 -80.52 -35.35
C VAL A 426 46.78 -80.69 -36.86
N ALA A 427 47.65 -81.50 -37.45
CA ALA A 427 47.62 -81.86 -38.87
C ALA A 427 47.68 -80.67 -39.84
N GLU A 428 48.23 -79.52 -39.44
CA GLU A 428 48.46 -78.38 -40.34
C GLU A 428 49.45 -78.69 -41.48
N ASP A 429 50.19 -79.80 -41.40
CA ASP A 429 51.05 -80.31 -42.46
C ASP A 429 50.28 -81.10 -43.53
N LYS A 430 49.03 -81.48 -43.26
CA LYS A 430 48.16 -82.28 -44.14
C LYS A 430 46.95 -81.53 -44.67
N PHE A 431 46.42 -80.58 -43.91
CA PHE A 431 45.21 -79.83 -44.23
C PHE A 431 45.44 -78.32 -44.19
N THR A 432 44.66 -77.58 -44.97
CA THR A 432 44.66 -76.10 -45.00
C THR A 432 43.22 -75.59 -44.97
N VAL A 433 42.99 -74.38 -44.45
CA VAL A 433 41.66 -73.74 -44.38
C VAL A 433 41.62 -72.48 -45.22
#